data_AF-A0A938KPU0-F1
#
_entry.id   AF-A0A938KPU0-F1
#
_cell.length_a   1.000
_cell.length_b   1.000
_cell.length_c   1.000
_cell.angle_alpha   90.00
_cell.angle_beta   90.00
_cell.angle_gamma   90.00
#
_symmetry.space_group_name_H-M   'P 1'
#
loop_
_entity.id
_entity.type
_entity.pdbx_description
1 polymer ?
#
loop_
_entity_poly.entity_id
_entity_poly.type
_entity_poly.pdbx_seq_one_letter_code
_entity_poly.pdbx_strand_id
1 'polypeptide(L)'
;MLRKTTTKTNRYALAISPRVARVLSVLSIGSLWAWFFLKFYLTAESTWLMRAVGELALLGVGGSMILFATQYLNQAYGEDHEIDERERSARDRAHRVALNYVLWVFVLTFVTLEVAGARDVPKATGSAIGFPAVISKGVVENFLVVLFFTTFALPPAILAWWDRGESDEG
;
A
#
# COMPACT_ATOMS: atom_id res chain seq x y z
N MET A 1 2.31 1.24 42.53
CA MET A 1 1.41 0.20 41.99
C MET A 1 1.26 0.44 40.49
N LEU A 2 1.91 -0.37 39.66
CA LEU A 2 1.78 -0.30 38.20
C LEU A 2 0.46 -0.98 37.80
N ARG A 3 -0.53 -0.19 37.40
CA ARG A 3 -1.81 -0.68 36.89
C ARG A 3 -1.53 -1.30 35.52
N LYS A 4 -1.55 -2.63 35.43
CA LYS A 4 -1.63 -3.34 34.14
C LYS A 4 -2.95 -2.92 33.48
N THR A 5 -2.89 -1.97 32.55
CA THR A 5 -3.97 -1.68 31.62
C THR A 5 -4.02 -2.84 30.64
N THR A 6 -4.85 -3.84 30.95
CA THR A 6 -5.27 -4.84 29.96
C THR A 6 -6.05 -4.10 28.88
N THR A 7 -5.36 -3.75 27.80
CA THR A 7 -5.97 -3.32 26.53
C THR A 7 -6.94 -4.43 26.13
N LYS A 8 -8.24 -4.12 26.13
CA LYS A 8 -9.26 -5.03 25.59
C LYS A 8 -9.03 -5.08 24.08
N THR A 9 -8.24 -6.04 23.63
CA THR A 9 -8.13 -6.35 22.20
C THR A 9 -9.54 -6.64 21.67
N ASN A 10 -9.98 -5.83 20.72
CA ASN A 10 -11.28 -5.97 20.07
C ASN A 10 -11.43 -7.42 19.57
N ARG A 11 -12.48 -8.13 20.03
CA ARG A 11 -12.68 -9.58 19.81
C ARG A 11 -12.77 -10.00 18.34
N TYR A 12 -12.83 -9.06 17.41
CA TYR A 12 -12.99 -9.29 15.98
C TYR A 12 -11.71 -9.02 15.17
N ALA A 13 -10.61 -8.61 15.80
CA ALA A 13 -9.34 -8.40 15.09
C ALA A 13 -8.65 -9.73 14.82
N LEU A 14 -8.17 -9.95 13.59
CA LEU A 14 -7.29 -11.08 13.30
C LEU A 14 -5.96 -10.87 14.02
N ALA A 15 -5.72 -11.68 15.05
CA ALA A 15 -4.46 -11.73 15.77
C ALA A 15 -3.43 -12.49 14.92
N ILE A 16 -2.62 -11.73 14.18
CA ILE A 16 -1.61 -12.26 13.26
C ILE A 16 -0.23 -11.87 13.78
N SER A 17 0.73 -12.79 13.68
CA SER A 17 2.11 -12.51 14.08
C SER A 17 2.70 -11.35 13.26
N PRO A 18 3.61 -10.53 13.83
CA PRO A 18 4.23 -9.42 13.11
C PRO A 18 4.91 -9.86 11.81
N ARG A 19 5.51 -11.07 11.80
CA ARG A 19 6.14 -11.64 10.60
C ARG A 19 5.15 -11.83 9.46
N VAL A 20 3.99 -12.43 9.75
CA VAL A 20 2.97 -12.68 8.73
C VAL A 20 2.36 -11.36 8.26
N ALA A 21 2.10 -10.41 9.16
CA ALA A 21 1.61 -9.08 8.78
C ALA A 21 2.61 -8.32 7.88
N ARG A 22 3.92 -8.41 8.16
CA ARG A 22 4.96 -7.84 7.29
C ARG A 22 4.98 -8.48 5.90
N VAL A 23 4.96 -9.81 5.82
CA VAL A 23 4.92 -10.51 4.53
C VAL A 23 3.66 -10.12 3.75
N LEU A 24 2.51 -10.11 4.43
CA LEU A 24 1.24 -9.71 3.83
C LEU A 24 1.28 -8.26 3.32
N SER A 25 1.92 -7.34 4.04
CA SER A 25 2.10 -5.95 3.60
C SER A 25 2.93 -5.82 2.32
N VAL A 26 4.02 -6.58 2.21
CA VAL A 26 4.86 -6.58 1.01
C VAL A 26 4.12 -7.19 -0.16
N LEU A 27 3.45 -8.33 0.06
CA LEU A 27 2.68 -8.99 -0.98
C LEU A 27 1.55 -8.10 -1.48
N SER A 28 0.80 -7.48 -0.57
CA SER A 28 -0.34 -6.64 -0.91
C SER A 28 0.05 -5.35 -1.64
N ILE A 29 0.94 -4.55 -1.04
CA ILE A 29 1.35 -3.26 -1.63
C ILE A 29 2.17 -3.53 -2.89
N GLY A 30 3.07 -4.51 -2.84
CA GLY A 30 3.88 -4.90 -3.98
C GLY A 30 3.04 -5.38 -5.16
N SER A 31 2.02 -6.20 -4.93
CA SER A 31 1.17 -6.68 -6.02
C SER A 31 0.23 -5.61 -6.57
N LEU A 32 -0.22 -4.64 -5.77
CA LEU A 32 -0.97 -3.47 -6.26
C LEU A 32 -0.15 -2.63 -7.24
N TRP A 33 1.10 -2.32 -6.87
CA TRP A 33 1.99 -1.57 -7.75
C TRP A 33 2.41 -2.39 -8.97
N ALA A 34 2.73 -3.67 -8.79
CA ALA A 34 3.05 -4.57 -9.90
C ALA A 34 1.87 -4.69 -10.88
N TRP A 35 0.64 -4.82 -10.37
CA TRP A 35 -0.58 -4.81 -11.17
C TRP A 35 -0.70 -3.52 -12.00
N PHE A 36 -0.54 -2.36 -11.36
CA PHE A 36 -0.64 -1.07 -12.05
C PHE A 36 0.42 -0.92 -13.14
N PHE A 37 1.69 -1.19 -12.85
CA PHE A 37 2.75 -1.12 -13.84
C PHE A 37 2.53 -2.12 -14.97
N LEU A 38 2.13 -3.35 -14.64
CA LEU A 38 1.86 -4.36 -15.65
C LEU A 38 0.71 -3.93 -16.57
N LYS A 39 -0.39 -3.39 -16.03
CA LYS A 39 -1.49 -2.82 -16.82
C LYS A 39 -1.07 -1.59 -17.64
N PHE A 40 -0.16 -0.79 -17.13
CA PHE A 40 0.34 0.41 -17.81
C PHE A 40 1.19 0.06 -19.04
N TYR A 41 2.02 -0.98 -18.93
CA TYR A 41 2.89 -1.44 -20.02
C TYR A 41 2.25 -2.49 -20.94
N LEU A 42 1.18 -3.16 -20.51
CA LEU A 42 0.47 -4.11 -21.37
C LEU A 42 -0.29 -3.37 -22.47
N THR A 43 0.29 -3.32 -23.66
CA THR A 43 -0.37 -2.84 -24.87
C THR A 43 -0.89 -3.97 -25.77
N ALA A 44 -0.53 -5.23 -25.47
CA ALA A 44 -0.85 -6.39 -26.30
C ALA A 44 -1.75 -7.42 -25.59
N GLU A 45 -2.67 -8.00 -26.35
CA GLU A 45 -3.57 -9.07 -25.90
C GLU A 45 -2.84 -10.41 -25.79
N SER A 46 -2.12 -10.63 -24.68
CA SER A 46 -1.66 -11.98 -24.35
C SER A 46 -2.45 -12.55 -23.18
N THR A 47 -3.09 -13.69 -23.43
CA THR A 47 -4.02 -14.36 -22.49
C THR A 47 -3.37 -14.67 -21.14
N TRP A 48 -2.07 -14.98 -21.12
CA TRP A 48 -1.34 -15.30 -19.89
C TRP A 48 -1.05 -14.07 -19.04
N LEU A 49 -0.67 -12.93 -19.65
CA LEU A 49 -0.46 -11.68 -18.93
C LEU A 49 -1.78 -11.14 -18.37
N MET A 50 -2.89 -11.29 -19.11
CA MET A 50 -4.21 -10.91 -18.60
C MET A 50 -4.59 -11.66 -17.32
N ARG A 51 -4.26 -12.97 -17.23
CA ARG A 51 -4.46 -13.75 -16.00
C ARG A 51 -3.57 -13.26 -14.86
N ALA A 52 -2.28 -13.05 -15.12
CA ALA A 52 -1.34 -12.55 -14.13
C ALA A 52 -1.75 -11.17 -13.57
N VAL A 53 -2.24 -10.28 -14.44
CA VAL A 53 -2.81 -8.97 -14.05
C VAL A 53 -3.99 -9.17 -13.10
N GLY A 54 -4.91 -10.09 -13.41
CA GLY A 54 -6.05 -10.40 -12.54
C GLY A 54 -5.65 -10.94 -11.17
N GLU A 55 -4.69 -11.88 -11.15
CA GLU A 55 -4.18 -12.46 -9.89
C GLU A 55 -3.46 -11.43 -9.02
N LEU A 56 -2.62 -10.57 -9.61
CA LEU A 56 -1.95 -9.49 -8.88
C LEU A 56 -2.94 -8.48 -8.29
N ALA A 57 -4.01 -8.15 -9.03
CA ALA A 57 -5.08 -7.28 -8.53
C ALA A 57 -5.80 -7.93 -7.34
N LEU A 58 -6.16 -9.21 -7.45
CA LEU A 58 -6.82 -9.95 -6.37
C LEU A 58 -5.93 -10.07 -5.13
N LEU A 59 -4.65 -10.39 -5.30
CA LEU A 59 -3.69 -10.44 -4.19
C LEU A 59 -3.49 -9.06 -3.54
N GLY A 60 -3.49 -8.01 -4.36
CA GLY A 60 -3.26 -6.64 -3.89
C GLY A 60 -4.42 -6.11 -3.05
N VAL A 61 -5.61 -6.16 -3.65
CA VAL A 61 -6.86 -5.73 -3.02
C VAL A 61 -7.21 -6.65 -1.86
N GLY A 62 -7.21 -7.97 -2.06
CA GLY A 62 -7.53 -8.95 -1.03
C GLY A 62 -6.55 -8.90 0.13
N GLY A 63 -5.24 -8.81 -0.14
CA GLY A 63 -4.21 -8.64 0.88
C GLY A 63 -4.38 -7.34 1.68
N SER A 64 -4.78 -6.24 1.01
CA SER A 64 -5.03 -4.96 1.67
C SER A 64 -6.22 -5.06 2.62
N MET A 65 -7.28 -5.77 2.20
CA MET A 65 -8.46 -6.02 3.03
C MET A 65 -8.15 -6.93 4.22
N ILE A 66 -7.30 -7.94 4.05
CA ILE A 66 -6.88 -8.81 5.16
C ILE A 66 -6.02 -8.03 6.16
N LEU A 67 -5.07 -7.20 5.68
CA LEU A 67 -4.30 -6.29 6.55
C LEU A 67 -5.20 -5.36 7.34
N PHE A 68 -6.24 -4.85 6.70
CA PHE A 68 -7.25 -4.05 7.35
C PHE A 68 -8.01 -4.84 8.43
N ALA A 69 -8.29 -6.12 8.22
CA ALA A 69 -8.94 -6.94 9.26
C ALA A 69 -8.02 -7.34 10.43
N THR A 70 -6.75 -6.89 10.47
CA THR A 70 -5.80 -7.25 11.54
C THR A 70 -5.87 -6.32 12.76
N GLN A 71 -5.29 -6.77 13.86
CA GLN A 71 -5.09 -5.98 15.09
C GLN A 71 -4.41 -4.61 14.86
N TYR A 72 -3.54 -4.51 13.85
CA TYR A 72 -2.86 -3.25 13.52
C TYR A 72 -3.81 -2.19 13.00
N LEU A 73 -4.99 -2.58 12.49
CA LEU A 73 -6.01 -1.61 12.13
C LEU A 73 -6.59 -0.91 13.34
N ASN A 74 -6.95 -1.67 14.37
CA ASN A 74 -7.49 -1.09 15.59
C ASN A 74 -6.45 -0.18 16.24
N GLN A 75 -5.16 -0.50 16.12
CA GLN A 75 -4.10 0.41 16.55
C GLN A 75 -3.99 1.66 15.65
N ALA A 76 -4.24 1.53 14.34
CA ALA A 76 -4.17 2.62 13.39
C ALA A 76 -5.39 3.57 13.42
N TYR A 77 -6.59 3.07 13.71
CA TYR A 77 -7.87 3.80 13.60
C TYR A 77 -8.80 3.63 14.80
N GLY A 78 -8.36 2.98 15.88
CA GLY A 78 -9.13 2.83 17.10
C GLY A 78 -9.40 4.16 17.80
N GLU A 79 -10.42 4.15 18.67
CA GLU A 79 -10.89 5.34 19.38
C GLU A 79 -9.86 5.82 20.42
N ASP A 80 -9.66 7.15 20.48
CA ASP A 80 -8.56 7.79 21.21
C ASP A 80 -8.54 7.53 22.73
N HIS A 81 -9.66 7.11 23.31
CA HIS A 81 -9.80 6.88 24.74
C HIS A 81 -9.40 5.47 25.18
N GLU A 82 -9.18 4.55 24.24
CA GLU A 82 -8.76 3.17 24.52
C GLU A 82 -7.25 2.94 24.36
N ILE A 83 -6.51 3.96 23.89
CA ILE A 83 -5.12 3.86 23.42
C ILE A 83 -4.16 4.54 24.41
N ASP A 84 -3.08 3.87 24.80
CA ASP A 84 -2.01 4.45 25.64
C ASP A 84 -1.24 5.55 24.88
N GLU A 85 -0.64 6.50 25.60
CA GLU A 85 0.08 7.65 25.02
C GLU A 85 1.22 7.19 24.08
N ARG A 86 1.85 6.05 24.40
CA ARG A 86 2.87 5.42 23.56
C ARG A 86 2.29 4.93 22.23
N GLU A 87 1.16 4.23 22.27
CA GLU A 87 0.49 3.70 21.09
C GLU A 87 -0.05 4.84 20.21
N ARG A 88 -0.56 5.92 20.82
CA ARG A 88 -0.99 7.13 20.11
C ARG A 88 0.16 7.77 19.34
N SER A 89 1.33 7.91 19.99
CA SER A 89 2.53 8.47 19.34
C SER A 89 3.01 7.62 18.14
N ALA A 90 2.92 6.29 18.25
CA ALA A 90 3.27 5.36 17.18
C ALA A 90 2.28 5.45 16.01
N ARG A 91 0.97 5.51 16.31
CA ARG A 91 -0.10 5.71 15.33
C ARG A 91 0.09 6.99 14.53
N ASP A 92 0.30 8.12 15.19
CA ASP A 92 0.49 9.42 14.53
C ASP A 92 1.75 9.46 13.68
N ARG A 93 2.81 8.78 14.13
CA ARG A 93 4.03 8.60 13.33
C ARG A 93 3.76 7.75 12.09
N ALA A 94 3.00 6.66 12.21
CA ALA A 94 2.66 5.79 11.08
C ALA A 94 1.82 6.53 10.03
N HIS A 95 0.80 7.29 10.46
CA HIS A 95 -0.01 8.13 9.57
C HIS A 95 0.81 9.21 8.86
N ARG A 96 1.74 9.88 9.57
CA ARG A 96 2.64 10.86 8.94
C ARG A 96 3.54 10.23 7.89
N VAL A 97 4.10 9.05 8.16
CA VAL A 97 4.93 8.32 7.19
C VAL A 97 4.08 7.91 5.98
N ALA A 98 2.86 7.41 6.21
CA ALA A 98 1.94 7.04 5.13
C ALA A 98 1.54 8.24 4.26
N LEU A 99 1.21 9.38 4.88
CA LEU A 99 0.90 10.62 4.18
C LEU A 99 2.09 11.11 3.34
N ASN A 100 3.30 11.11 3.92
CA ASN A 100 4.51 11.48 3.20
C ASN A 100 4.75 10.56 2.00
N TYR A 101 4.55 9.25 2.15
CA TYR A 101 4.65 8.31 1.05
C TYR A 101 3.68 8.66 -0.09
N VAL A 102 2.41 8.90 0.22
CA VAL A 102 1.39 9.28 -0.79
C VAL A 102 1.76 10.59 -1.47
N LEU A 103 2.22 11.58 -0.70
CA LEU A 103 2.70 12.86 -1.24
C LEU A 103 3.88 12.66 -2.20
N TRP A 104 4.87 11.85 -1.83
CA TRP A 104 6.01 11.54 -2.70
C TRP A 104 5.60 10.83 -3.97
N VAL A 105 4.64 9.91 -3.89
CA VAL A 105 4.07 9.24 -5.06
C VAL A 105 3.37 10.25 -5.97
N PHE A 106 2.57 11.18 -5.43
CA PHE A 106 1.95 12.24 -6.22
C PHE A 106 2.98 13.14 -6.91
N VAL A 107 3.99 13.59 -6.17
CA VAL A 107 5.08 14.42 -6.71
C VAL A 107 5.83 13.66 -7.80
N LEU A 108 6.19 12.40 -7.57
CA LEU A 108 6.89 11.57 -8.55
C LEU A 108 6.05 11.36 -9.81
N THR A 109 4.76 11.10 -9.66
CA THR A 109 3.83 10.99 -10.79
C THR A 109 3.80 12.30 -11.56
N PHE A 110 3.63 13.45 -10.90
CA PHE A 110 3.62 14.76 -11.55
C PHE A 110 4.93 15.04 -12.30
N VAL A 111 6.08 14.84 -11.66
CA VAL A 111 7.40 15.00 -12.28
C VAL A 111 7.55 14.07 -13.49
N THR A 112 7.09 12.83 -13.39
CA THR A 112 7.16 11.86 -14.50
C THR A 112 6.31 12.33 -15.68
N LEU A 113 5.12 12.88 -15.42
CA LEU A 113 4.22 13.40 -16.44
C LEU A 113 4.76 14.67 -17.10
N GLU A 114 5.30 15.60 -16.31
CA GLU A 114 5.95 16.82 -16.83
C GLU A 114 7.18 16.49 -17.68
N VAL A 115 8.04 15.56 -17.23
CA VAL A 115 9.22 15.13 -18.00
C VAL A 115 8.81 14.34 -19.26
N ALA A 116 7.73 13.56 -19.20
CA ALA A 116 7.19 12.85 -20.35
C ALA A 116 6.48 13.78 -21.35
N GLY A 117 5.82 14.84 -20.86
CA GLY A 117 5.10 15.84 -21.67
C GLY A 117 6.01 16.94 -22.24
N ALA A 118 7.11 17.27 -21.57
CA ALA A 118 8.11 18.23 -22.04
C ALA A 118 8.96 17.70 -23.22
N ARG A 119 8.87 16.40 -23.51
CA ARG A 119 9.47 15.81 -24.71
C ARG A 119 8.38 15.69 -25.77
N ASP A 120 8.46 16.57 -26.78
CA ASP A 120 8.02 16.24 -28.14
C ASP A 120 8.84 15.03 -28.60
N VAL A 121 8.50 13.83 -28.12
CA VAL A 121 9.11 12.59 -28.56
C VAL A 121 8.66 12.40 -30.00
N PRO A 122 9.58 12.45 -30.99
CA PRO A 122 9.21 12.24 -32.38
C PRO A 122 8.59 10.84 -32.49
N LYS A 123 7.41 10.75 -33.10
CA LYS A 123 6.67 9.50 -33.38
C LYS A 123 7.50 8.40 -34.07
N ALA A 124 8.72 8.72 -34.53
CA ALA A 124 9.66 7.85 -35.21
C ALA A 124 10.66 7.11 -34.31
N THR A 125 10.81 7.47 -33.02
CA THR A 125 11.68 6.72 -32.09
C THR A 125 10.83 5.72 -31.33
N GLY A 126 10.64 4.54 -31.92
CA GLY A 126 9.96 3.44 -31.28
C GLY A 126 10.54 3.12 -29.89
N SER A 127 9.63 2.96 -28.93
CA SER A 127 9.63 1.81 -28.02
C SER A 127 10.92 1.49 -27.22
N ALA A 128 11.62 2.49 -26.68
CA ALA A 128 12.65 2.21 -25.66
C ALA A 128 12.14 2.51 -24.24
N ILE A 129 11.31 3.55 -24.08
CA ILE A 129 10.70 3.92 -22.79
C ILE A 129 9.26 4.32 -23.09
N GLY A 130 8.41 3.32 -23.32
CA GLY A 130 7.05 3.47 -23.84
C GLY A 130 6.07 4.11 -22.85
N PHE A 131 6.25 5.38 -22.53
CA PHE A 131 5.21 6.17 -21.89
C PHE A 131 4.18 6.56 -22.96
N PRO A 132 2.93 6.06 -22.91
CA PRO A 132 1.87 6.59 -23.75
C PRO A 132 1.73 8.09 -23.45
N ALA A 133 2.01 8.93 -24.45
CA ALA A 133 1.96 10.39 -24.37
C ALA A 133 0.55 10.96 -24.06
N VAL A 134 -0.44 10.09 -23.87
CA VAL A 134 -1.79 10.45 -23.45
C VAL A 134 -2.16 9.56 -22.27
N ILE A 135 -2.24 10.16 -21.08
CA ILE A 135 -2.80 9.50 -19.90
C ILE A 135 -4.29 9.27 -20.18
N SER A 136 -4.69 8.02 -20.39
CA SER A 136 -6.11 7.70 -20.56
C SER A 136 -6.84 7.80 -19.22
N LYS A 137 -8.16 8.04 -19.27
CA LYS A 137 -9.04 7.99 -18.09
C LYS A 137 -8.85 6.70 -17.29
N GLY A 138 -8.69 5.57 -17.97
CA GLY A 138 -8.48 4.27 -17.34
C GLY A 138 -7.16 4.16 -16.56
N VAL A 139 -6.09 4.83 -17.00
CA VAL A 139 -4.83 4.87 -16.23
C VAL A 139 -5.02 5.64 -14.93
N VAL A 140 -5.72 6.78 -14.98
CA VAL A 140 -6.03 7.58 -13.78
C VAL A 140 -6.90 6.79 -12.80
N GLU A 141 -7.93 6.09 -13.29
CA GLU A 141 -8.79 5.25 -12.44
C GLU A 141 -7.98 4.14 -11.74
N ASN A 142 -7.14 3.40 -12.48
CA ASN A 142 -6.31 2.35 -11.87
C ASN A 142 -5.30 2.93 -10.87
N PHE A 143 -4.72 4.09 -11.16
CA PHE A 143 -3.79 4.78 -10.26
C PHE A 143 -4.48 5.21 -8.95
N LEU A 144 -5.69 5.77 -9.04
CA LEU A 144 -6.49 6.13 -7.87
C LEU A 144 -6.87 4.91 -7.02
N VAL A 145 -7.16 3.76 -7.66
CA VAL A 145 -7.40 2.49 -6.95
C VAL A 145 -6.15 2.07 -6.19
N VAL A 146 -4.97 2.07 -6.82
CA VAL A 146 -3.70 1.72 -6.12
C VAL A 146 -3.43 2.68 -4.98
N LEU A 147 -3.58 3.99 -5.20
CA LEU A 147 -3.39 4.99 -4.16
C LEU A 147 -4.36 4.79 -2.99
N PHE A 148 -5.63 4.54 -3.25
CA PHE A 148 -6.63 4.30 -2.22
C PHE A 148 -6.24 3.11 -1.35
N PHE A 149 -6.01 1.94 -1.95
CA PHE A 149 -5.67 0.74 -1.19
C PHE A 149 -4.30 0.85 -0.50
N THR A 150 -3.32 1.49 -1.13
CA THR A 150 -2.01 1.71 -0.51
C THR A 150 -2.15 2.64 0.69
N THR A 151 -2.81 3.79 0.57
CA THR A 151 -3.01 4.74 1.68
C THR A 151 -3.72 4.09 2.86
N PHE A 152 -4.66 3.20 2.56
CA PHE A 152 -5.45 2.49 3.54
C PHE A 152 -4.68 1.37 4.25
N ALA A 153 -3.88 0.60 3.52
CA ALA A 153 -3.10 -0.51 4.06
C ALA A 153 -1.77 -0.08 4.70
N LEU A 154 -1.26 1.11 4.38
CA LEU A 154 0.09 1.53 4.75
C LEU A 154 0.26 1.85 6.25
N PRO A 155 -0.65 2.57 6.94
CA PRO A 155 -0.55 2.76 8.39
C PRO A 155 -0.48 1.46 9.20
N PRO A 156 -1.39 0.47 9.03
CA PRO A 156 -1.29 -0.80 9.75
C PRO A 156 -0.06 -1.61 9.33
N ALA A 157 0.36 -1.55 8.06
CA ALA A 157 1.61 -2.16 7.62
C ALA A 157 2.82 -1.58 8.37
N ILE A 158 2.94 -0.25 8.44
CA ILE A 158 4.05 0.42 9.13
C ILE A 158 4.09 0.01 10.61
N LEU A 159 2.93 -0.05 11.28
CA LEU A 159 2.84 -0.52 12.66
C LEU A 159 3.32 -1.96 12.80
N ALA A 160 2.94 -2.87 11.89
CA ALA A 160 3.42 -4.26 11.87
C ALA A 160 4.94 -4.38 11.63
N TRP A 161 5.53 -3.44 10.89
CA TRP A 161 6.98 -3.36 10.68
C TRP A 161 7.72 -2.81 11.91
N TRP A 162 7.10 -1.92 12.68
CA TRP A 162 7.66 -1.37 13.90
C TRP A 162 7.42 -2.24 15.13
N ASP A 163 6.41 -3.10 15.09
CA ASP A 163 6.20 -4.14 16.07
C ASP A 163 7.33 -5.15 15.96
N ARG A 164 8.46 -4.84 16.61
CA ARG A 164 9.56 -5.76 16.88
C ARG A 164 9.01 -6.73 17.90
N GLY A 165 8.20 -7.68 17.41
CA GLY A 165 7.61 -8.74 18.22
C GLY A 165 8.64 -9.18 19.24
N GLU A 166 8.24 -9.17 20.52
CA GLU A 166 9.07 -9.64 21.61
C GLU A 166 9.83 -10.86 21.13
N SER A 167 11.15 -10.73 21.24
CA SER A 167 12.17 -11.72 20.90
C SER A 167 11.60 -13.13 20.83
N ASP A 168 11.91 -13.83 19.73
CA ASP A 168 12.07 -15.28 19.79
C ASP A 168 12.79 -15.59 21.11
N GLU A 169 12.04 -16.03 22.12
CA GLU A 169 12.61 -16.60 23.33
C GLU A 169 13.21 -17.93 22.88
N GLY A 170 14.55 -17.91 22.77
CA GLY A 170 15.36 -19.12 22.79
C GLY A 170 15.47 -19.69 24.20
#